data_AF-A0A4R5P4Y8-F1
#
_entry.id   AF-A0A4R5P4Y8-F1
#
_cell.length_a   1.000
_cell.length_b   1.000
_cell.length_c   1.000
_cell.angle_alpha   90.00
_cell.angle_beta   90.00
_cell.angle_gamma   90.00
#
_symmetry.space_group_name_H-M   'P 1'
#
loop_
_entity.id
_entity.type
_entity.pdbx_description
1 polymer ?
#
loop_
_entity_poly.entity_id
_entity_poly.type
_entity_poly.pdbx_seq_one_letter_code
_entity_poly.pdbx_strand_id
1 'polypeptide(L)'
;MLQERKKRHIDACLSDPVQYVTRTTGLERLDLPYMALPNSSLAGVDLSTEFLGKQLAAPVLIGAMTGGAKLSATINRNLAAAAQELGIGMMLGSQRVMLVDPGSADTFAVRGLAPDILLIGNIGLAQLGNIAPAAQLNTLVQRVGADALAVHTNPLQEAVQPDGDTDFTGQVHRLAELTHAVEFPVLLKEVGHGISGAAARRLGGCRLAAIDVAGAGGTSWARVEQFVRFGAITSPELAEWGIPTAEALVEVHAELPHMPLIGSGGIRTGMDAAKAIALGASVVSVALPLLAPAVQSPQAVIAWIEQFLDELRIAMHCADVNTVAGLRRISLRPRSSPR
;
A
#
# COMPACT_ATOMS: atom_id res chain seq x y z
N MET A 1 -1.48 3.15 26.29
CA MET A 1 -2.35 3.82 25.30
C MET A 1 -1.93 3.59 23.85
N LEU A 2 -0.90 4.26 23.27
CA LEU A 2 -0.59 4.11 21.83
C LEU A 2 -0.09 2.70 21.44
N GLN A 3 0.79 2.10 22.22
CA GLN A 3 1.31 0.74 21.95
C GLN A 3 0.21 -0.34 22.06
N GLU A 4 -0.69 -0.21 23.04
CA GLU A 4 -1.85 -1.11 23.22
C GLU A 4 -2.82 -1.00 22.04
N ARG A 5 -3.09 0.22 21.56
CA ARG A 5 -3.91 0.45 20.36
C ARG A 5 -3.32 -0.25 19.14
N LYS A 6 -2.01 -0.09 18.91
CA LYS A 6 -1.31 -0.75 17.80
C LYS A 6 -1.39 -2.27 17.90
N LYS A 7 -1.27 -2.83 19.09
CA LYS A 7 -1.49 -4.27 19.31
C LYS A 7 -2.94 -4.65 18.96
N ARG A 8 -3.93 -3.91 19.43
CA ARG A 8 -5.35 -4.19 19.14
C ARG A 8 -5.66 -4.11 17.64
N HIS A 9 -5.01 -3.23 16.88
CA HIS A 9 -5.14 -3.19 15.41
C HIS A 9 -4.62 -4.48 14.76
N ILE A 10 -3.47 -4.99 15.22
CA ILE A 10 -2.94 -6.27 14.74
C ILE A 10 -3.91 -7.41 15.08
N ASP A 11 -4.37 -7.47 16.34
CA ASP A 11 -5.28 -8.53 16.80
C ASP A 11 -6.58 -8.53 15.99
N ALA A 12 -7.16 -7.34 15.75
CA ALA A 12 -8.36 -7.20 14.93
C ALA A 12 -8.14 -7.63 13.49
N CYS A 13 -7.01 -7.24 12.87
CA CYS A 13 -6.69 -7.67 11.51
C CYS A 13 -6.39 -9.17 11.39
N LEU A 14 -5.99 -9.84 12.48
CA LEU A 14 -5.76 -11.29 12.50
C LEU A 14 -7.03 -12.10 12.78
N SER A 15 -7.97 -11.55 13.55
CA SER A 15 -9.05 -12.35 14.17
C SER A 15 -10.46 -11.90 13.80
N ASP A 16 -10.65 -10.62 13.46
CA ASP A 16 -11.96 -10.02 13.24
C ASP A 16 -12.25 -9.84 11.72
N PRO A 17 -13.53 -9.83 11.29
CA PRO A 17 -13.90 -9.65 9.88
C PRO A 17 -13.80 -8.17 9.46
N VAL A 18 -12.57 -7.68 9.34
CA VAL A 18 -12.23 -6.26 9.08
C VAL A 18 -12.24 -5.87 7.59
N GLN A 19 -12.48 -6.82 6.69
CA GLN A 19 -12.57 -6.56 5.26
C GLN A 19 -13.95 -6.03 4.87
N TYR A 20 -14.02 -5.29 3.76
CA TYR A 20 -15.31 -4.91 3.17
C TYR A 20 -16.15 -6.16 2.87
N VAL A 21 -17.48 -6.03 3.01
CA VAL A 21 -18.44 -7.12 2.79
C VAL A 21 -19.26 -6.91 1.52
N THR A 22 -19.66 -5.68 1.26
CA THR A 22 -20.55 -5.31 0.15
C THR A 22 -19.83 -4.53 -0.94
N ARG A 23 -18.84 -3.72 -0.58
CA ARG A 23 -17.99 -3.01 -1.55
C ARG A 23 -16.82 -3.91 -1.96
N THR A 24 -16.60 -4.06 -3.26
CA THR A 24 -15.50 -4.85 -3.82
C THR A 24 -14.44 -3.93 -4.43
N THR A 25 -13.32 -4.50 -4.89
CA THR A 25 -12.22 -3.74 -5.53
C THR A 25 -12.60 -3.23 -6.92
N GLY A 26 -13.59 -3.85 -7.55
CA GLY A 26 -13.97 -3.63 -8.94
C GLY A 26 -13.11 -4.35 -9.96
N LEU A 27 -12.02 -5.00 -9.54
CA LEU A 27 -11.17 -5.81 -10.40
C LEU A 27 -11.88 -7.09 -10.89
N GLU A 28 -12.88 -7.56 -10.14
CA GLU A 28 -13.71 -8.72 -10.50
C GLU A 28 -14.62 -8.45 -11.70
N ARG A 29 -14.84 -7.18 -12.06
CA ARG A 29 -15.62 -6.77 -13.23
C ARG A 29 -14.78 -6.66 -14.51
N LEU A 30 -13.49 -6.99 -14.43
CA LEU A 30 -12.54 -6.82 -15.51
C LEU A 30 -11.84 -8.15 -15.78
N ASP A 31 -11.71 -8.48 -17.06
CA ASP A 31 -10.98 -9.65 -17.54
C ASP A 31 -9.68 -9.21 -18.21
N LEU A 32 -8.60 -9.87 -17.78
CA LEU A 32 -7.35 -9.87 -18.54
C LEU A 32 -7.61 -10.70 -19.81
N PRO A 33 -7.28 -10.20 -21.02
CA PRO A 33 -7.47 -10.96 -22.24
C PRO A 33 -6.71 -12.30 -22.19
N TYR A 34 -7.41 -13.39 -22.47
CA TYR A 34 -6.80 -14.70 -22.62
C TYR A 34 -6.40 -14.93 -24.09
N MET A 35 -5.14 -15.32 -24.29
CA MET A 35 -4.56 -15.67 -25.58
C MET A 35 -4.29 -17.18 -25.61
N ALA A 36 -5.14 -17.90 -26.34
CA ALA A 36 -5.01 -19.36 -26.48
C ALA A 36 -3.75 -19.79 -27.27
N LEU A 37 -3.19 -18.87 -28.05
CA LEU A 37 -1.99 -19.07 -28.87
C LEU A 37 -0.97 -17.96 -28.56
N PRO A 38 -0.39 -17.93 -27.34
CA PRO A 38 0.59 -16.92 -26.98
C PRO A 38 1.88 -17.16 -27.78
N ASN A 39 2.53 -16.09 -28.20
CA ASN A 39 3.83 -16.11 -28.88
C ASN A 39 4.95 -15.75 -27.90
N SER A 40 4.91 -16.35 -26.70
CA SER A 40 5.86 -16.12 -25.62
C SER A 40 6.20 -17.43 -24.90
N SER A 41 7.29 -17.44 -24.13
CA SER A 41 7.65 -18.54 -23.23
C SER A 41 7.37 -18.11 -21.80
N LEU A 42 6.72 -18.96 -21.00
CA LEU A 42 6.47 -18.69 -19.58
C LEU A 42 7.77 -18.39 -18.82
N ALA A 43 8.84 -19.13 -19.11
CA ALA A 43 10.16 -18.92 -18.51
C ALA A 43 10.83 -17.60 -18.95
N GLY A 44 10.38 -17.02 -20.06
CA GLY A 44 10.88 -15.74 -20.59
C GLY A 44 10.09 -14.52 -20.11
N VAL A 45 9.11 -14.69 -19.22
CA VAL A 45 8.37 -13.57 -18.63
C VAL A 45 9.20 -12.90 -17.56
N ASP A 46 9.51 -11.63 -17.80
CA ASP A 46 10.27 -10.76 -16.92
C ASP A 46 9.32 -9.89 -16.07
N LEU A 47 9.40 -10.09 -14.75
CA LEU A 47 8.65 -9.29 -13.77
C LEU A 47 9.44 -8.07 -13.28
N SER A 48 10.71 -7.93 -13.65
CA SER A 48 11.54 -6.85 -13.14
C SER A 48 11.01 -5.47 -13.55
N THR A 49 11.21 -4.49 -12.67
CA THR A 49 10.80 -3.12 -12.92
C THR A 49 11.62 -2.13 -12.10
N GLU A 50 11.64 -0.87 -12.54
CA GLU A 50 12.23 0.22 -11.77
C GLU A 50 11.12 1.02 -11.08
N PHE A 51 11.29 1.27 -9.78
CA PHE A 51 10.37 2.13 -9.03
C PHE A 51 11.14 2.99 -8.03
N LEU A 52 10.89 4.31 -8.07
CA LEU A 52 11.58 5.30 -7.24
C LEU A 52 13.13 5.22 -7.32
N GLY A 53 13.66 4.93 -8.51
CA GLY A 53 15.11 4.83 -8.75
C GLY A 53 15.77 3.55 -8.23
N LYS A 54 14.98 2.54 -7.81
CA LYS A 54 15.47 1.22 -7.39
C LYS A 54 14.95 0.16 -8.32
N GLN A 55 15.81 -0.81 -8.64
CA GLN A 55 15.41 -2.01 -9.36
C GLN A 55 14.74 -3.01 -8.42
N LEU A 56 13.59 -3.52 -8.85
CA LEU A 56 12.83 -4.57 -8.17
C LEU A 56 12.78 -5.80 -9.09
N ALA A 57 12.87 -7.00 -8.50
CA ALA A 57 12.74 -8.26 -9.22
C ALA A 57 11.29 -8.54 -9.65
N ALA A 58 10.32 -7.87 -9.03
CA ALA A 58 8.90 -7.93 -9.36
C ALA A 58 8.20 -6.59 -9.03
N PRO A 59 7.05 -6.26 -9.65
CA PRO A 59 6.38 -4.98 -9.44
C PRO A 59 5.53 -4.98 -8.17
N VAL A 60 6.11 -5.41 -7.04
CA VAL A 60 5.40 -5.68 -5.78
C VAL A 60 6.06 -4.94 -4.63
N LEU A 61 5.22 -4.38 -3.76
CA LEU A 61 5.61 -3.80 -2.48
C LEU A 61 4.84 -4.48 -1.33
N ILE A 62 5.53 -4.86 -0.27
CA ILE A 62 4.88 -5.16 1.00
C ILE A 62 4.32 -3.84 1.57
N GLY A 63 3.01 -3.79 1.80
CA GLY A 63 2.30 -2.59 2.24
C GLY A 63 2.49 -2.25 3.72
N ALA A 64 2.27 -0.98 4.05
CA ALA A 64 2.41 -0.48 5.42
C ALA A 64 1.41 -1.15 6.36
N MET A 65 1.90 -1.73 7.46
CA MET A 65 1.06 -2.44 8.43
C MET A 65 1.27 -1.98 9.86
N THR A 66 2.49 -2.11 10.40
CA THR A 66 2.70 -1.99 11.85
C THR A 66 4.10 -1.48 12.23
N GLY A 67 4.28 -1.15 13.51
CA GLY A 67 5.53 -0.68 14.13
C GLY A 67 5.23 -0.05 15.49
N GLY A 68 6.17 0.00 16.43
CA GLY A 68 5.97 0.59 17.76
C GLY A 68 5.51 -0.36 18.88
N ALA A 69 5.50 -1.67 18.64
CA ALA A 69 5.31 -2.70 19.66
C ALA A 69 6.26 -3.89 19.41
N LYS A 70 6.51 -4.73 20.42
CA LYS A 70 7.43 -5.89 20.29
C LYS A 70 7.00 -6.87 19.19
N LEU A 71 5.70 -7.18 19.10
CA LEU A 71 5.16 -8.02 18.02
C LEU A 71 5.36 -7.37 16.65
N SER A 72 5.17 -6.05 16.55
CA SER A 72 5.42 -5.29 15.32
C SER A 72 6.87 -5.39 14.86
N ALA A 73 7.84 -5.38 15.79
CA ALA A 73 9.24 -5.56 15.45
C ALA A 73 9.50 -6.93 14.81
N THR A 74 8.91 -8.00 15.36
CA THR A 74 9.02 -9.34 14.75
C THR A 74 8.39 -9.40 13.37
N ILE A 75 7.18 -8.85 13.21
CA ILE A 75 6.49 -8.77 11.91
C ILE A 75 7.36 -8.01 10.90
N ASN A 76 7.87 -6.83 11.26
CA ASN A 76 8.68 -6.00 10.37
C ASN A 76 9.97 -6.71 9.95
N ARG A 77 10.66 -7.40 10.86
CA ARG A 77 11.86 -8.19 10.49
C ARG A 77 11.53 -9.33 9.53
N ASN A 78 10.43 -10.05 9.76
CA ASN A 78 10.05 -11.17 8.91
C ASN A 78 9.69 -10.72 7.49
N LEU A 79 8.94 -9.61 7.39
CA LEU A 79 8.60 -8.99 6.11
C LEU A 79 9.85 -8.46 5.39
N ALA A 80 10.76 -7.80 6.10
CA ALA A 80 11.97 -7.25 5.50
C ALA A 80 12.92 -8.35 4.99
N ALA A 81 13.10 -9.43 5.76
CA ALA A 81 13.89 -10.58 5.31
C ALA A 81 13.31 -11.22 4.04
N ALA A 82 11.99 -11.39 3.98
CA ALA A 82 11.31 -11.87 2.79
C ALA A 82 11.46 -10.92 1.58
N ALA A 83 11.31 -9.61 1.82
CA ALA A 83 11.47 -8.60 0.78
C ALA A 83 12.90 -8.60 0.20
N GLN A 84 13.91 -8.75 1.06
CA GLN A 84 15.32 -8.86 0.66
C GLN A 84 15.57 -10.10 -0.20
N GLU A 85 15.06 -11.26 0.23
CA GLU A 85 15.25 -12.53 -0.50
C GLU A 85 14.58 -12.49 -1.88
N LEU A 86 13.41 -11.87 -1.97
CA LEU A 86 12.63 -11.79 -3.21
C LEU A 86 12.98 -10.57 -4.08
N GLY A 87 13.82 -9.65 -3.62
CA GLY A 87 14.17 -8.44 -4.35
C GLY A 87 12.99 -7.49 -4.60
N ILE A 88 12.06 -7.39 -3.65
CA ILE A 88 10.86 -6.53 -3.73
C ILE A 88 10.91 -5.39 -2.71
N GLY A 89 10.04 -4.39 -2.85
CA GLY A 89 10.01 -3.26 -1.90
C GLY A 89 9.16 -3.51 -0.66
N MET A 90 9.31 -2.65 0.35
CA MET A 90 8.54 -2.70 1.59
C MET A 90 8.23 -1.29 2.13
N MET A 91 7.00 -1.08 2.60
CA MET A 91 6.62 0.09 3.38
C MET A 91 6.53 -0.23 4.87
N LEU A 92 7.11 0.63 5.70
CA LEU A 92 6.97 0.56 7.16
C LEU A 92 5.58 1.07 7.60
N GLY A 93 5.11 0.63 8.76
CA GLY A 93 3.94 1.24 9.40
C GLY A 93 4.22 2.66 9.90
N SER A 94 3.18 3.39 10.34
CA SER A 94 3.32 4.79 10.78
C SER A 94 4.38 4.95 11.89
N GLN A 95 5.38 5.76 11.57
CA GLN A 95 6.50 6.16 12.42
C GLN A 95 6.13 7.29 13.40
N ARG A 96 4.85 7.69 13.50
CA ARG A 96 4.38 8.68 14.49
C ARG A 96 4.91 8.41 15.90
N VAL A 97 4.98 7.14 16.29
CA VAL A 97 5.47 6.74 17.62
C VAL A 97 6.93 7.16 17.85
N MET A 98 7.76 7.24 16.81
CA MET A 98 9.17 7.66 16.93
C MET A 98 9.32 9.15 17.26
N LEU A 99 8.30 9.96 16.96
CA LEU A 99 8.27 11.39 17.31
C LEU A 99 8.00 11.61 18.81
N VAL A 100 7.26 10.71 19.45
CA VAL A 100 6.89 10.80 20.87
C VAL A 100 7.75 9.93 21.78
N ASP A 101 8.25 8.81 21.27
CA ASP A 101 9.11 7.86 21.96
C ASP A 101 10.26 7.45 21.03
N PRO A 102 11.43 8.13 21.12
CA PRO A 102 12.58 7.80 20.31
C PRO A 102 13.06 6.36 20.47
N GLY A 103 12.80 5.67 21.59
CA GLY A 103 13.20 4.27 21.80
C GLY A 103 12.46 3.29 20.88
N SER A 104 11.31 3.70 20.33
CA SER A 104 10.49 2.87 19.44
C SER A 104 11.12 2.64 18.04
N ALA A 105 12.18 3.36 17.68
CA ALA A 105 12.84 3.24 16.38
C ALA A 105 13.36 1.82 16.09
N ASP A 106 13.77 1.08 17.12
CA ASP A 106 14.25 -0.31 16.98
C ASP A 106 13.18 -1.24 16.42
N THR A 107 11.90 -0.91 16.61
CA THR A 107 10.79 -1.69 16.03
C THR A 107 10.61 -1.47 14.52
N PHE A 108 11.30 -0.48 13.95
CA PHE A 108 11.34 -0.16 12.53
C PHE A 108 12.72 -0.42 11.91
N ALA A 109 13.73 -0.75 12.72
CA ALA A 109 15.11 -0.93 12.30
C ALA A 109 15.32 -2.25 11.54
N VAL A 110 14.88 -2.29 10.28
CA VAL A 110 14.97 -3.47 9.41
C VAL A 110 16.06 -3.37 8.35
N ARG A 111 16.64 -2.19 8.15
CA ARG A 111 17.62 -1.95 7.07
C ARG A 111 18.84 -2.86 7.14
N GLY A 112 19.29 -3.24 8.34
CA GLY A 112 20.40 -4.19 8.51
C GLY A 112 20.10 -5.61 8.02
N LEU A 113 18.81 -6.00 7.97
CA LEU A 113 18.37 -7.30 7.42
C LEU A 113 18.06 -7.21 5.93
N ALA A 114 17.67 -6.02 5.45
CA ALA A 114 17.27 -5.78 4.08
C ALA A 114 17.99 -4.56 3.50
N PRO A 115 19.32 -4.65 3.26
CA PRO A 115 20.13 -3.52 2.81
C PRO A 115 19.76 -3.03 1.40
N ASP A 116 19.24 -3.90 0.54
CA ASP A 116 19.13 -3.62 -0.91
C ASP A 116 17.72 -3.22 -1.34
N ILE A 117 16.70 -3.57 -0.55
CA ILE A 117 15.30 -3.32 -0.92
C ILE A 117 15.00 -1.82 -1.01
N LEU A 118 14.00 -1.48 -1.83
CA LEU A 118 13.32 -0.20 -1.70
C LEU A 118 12.53 -0.19 -0.39
N LEU A 119 12.99 0.58 0.61
CA LEU A 119 12.31 0.73 1.89
C LEU A 119 11.65 2.10 1.96
N ILE A 120 10.36 2.13 2.26
CA ILE A 120 9.57 3.36 2.30
C ILE A 120 9.12 3.59 3.74
N GLY A 121 9.51 4.73 4.33
CA GLY A 121 9.02 5.17 5.63
C GLY A 121 7.55 5.58 5.58
N ASN A 122 6.92 5.86 6.72
CA ASN A 122 5.50 6.22 6.74
C ASN A 122 5.12 7.19 7.87
N ILE A 123 4.34 8.23 7.54
CA ILE A 123 3.80 9.19 8.50
C ILE A 123 2.41 9.68 8.06
N GLY A 124 1.55 10.10 8.99
CA GLY A 124 0.22 10.63 8.68
C GLY A 124 0.23 12.12 8.42
N LEU A 125 -0.51 12.57 7.40
CA LEU A 125 -0.60 13.96 7.00
C LEU A 125 -1.22 14.85 8.09
N ALA A 126 -2.22 14.36 8.81
CA ALA A 126 -2.83 15.06 9.95
C ALA A 126 -1.81 15.37 11.06
N GLN A 127 -0.79 14.52 11.22
CA GLN A 127 0.23 14.66 12.25
C GLN A 127 1.27 15.74 11.90
N LEU A 128 1.31 16.20 10.65
CA LEU A 128 2.24 17.24 10.19
C LEU A 128 1.80 18.66 10.58
N GLY A 129 0.51 18.87 10.87
CA GLY A 129 -0.04 20.20 11.19
C GLY A 129 0.45 20.77 12.53
N ASN A 130 0.88 19.92 13.45
CA ASN A 130 1.30 20.35 14.79
C ASN A 130 2.82 20.49 14.93
N ILE A 131 3.64 19.64 14.31
CA ILE A 131 5.11 19.67 14.43
C ILE A 131 5.69 18.84 13.28
N ALA A 132 6.45 19.45 12.37
CA ALA A 132 7.67 18.85 11.82
C ALA A 132 8.40 19.85 10.92
N PRO A 133 9.46 20.52 11.41
CA PRO A 133 10.48 21.07 10.52
C PRO A 133 10.97 19.97 9.58
N ALA A 134 11.34 20.30 8.34
CA ALA A 134 11.92 19.34 7.40
C ALA A 134 13.05 18.48 8.02
N ALA A 135 13.82 19.06 8.95
CA ALA A 135 14.84 18.37 9.73
C ALA A 135 14.33 17.14 10.51
N GLN A 136 13.12 17.18 11.10
CA GLN A 136 12.55 16.04 11.81
C GLN A 136 12.14 14.92 10.86
N LEU A 137 11.57 15.25 9.70
CA LEU A 137 11.23 14.25 8.68
C LEU A 137 12.48 13.59 8.10
N ASN A 138 13.52 14.39 7.84
CA ASN A 138 14.83 13.87 7.45
C ASN A 138 15.38 12.89 8.48
N THR A 139 15.28 13.23 9.77
CA THR A 139 15.70 12.35 10.86
C THR A 139 14.88 11.06 10.89
N LEU A 140 13.55 11.12 10.72
CA LEU A 140 12.69 9.93 10.71
C LEU A 140 13.06 8.95 9.59
N VAL A 141 13.30 9.47 8.37
CA VAL A 141 13.67 8.67 7.20
C VAL A 141 15.07 8.10 7.36
N GLN A 142 16.05 8.94 7.72
CA GLN A 142 17.44 8.52 7.92
C GLN A 142 17.58 7.46 9.01
N ARG A 143 16.83 7.60 10.11
CA ARG A 143 16.96 6.71 11.28
C ARG A 143 16.55 5.27 10.97
N VAL A 144 15.64 5.06 10.04
CA VAL A 144 15.24 3.71 9.59
C VAL A 144 15.95 3.32 8.28
N GLY A 145 16.77 4.21 7.73
CA GLY A 145 17.43 4.04 6.44
C GLY A 145 16.45 3.89 5.28
N ALA A 146 15.30 4.58 5.32
CA ALA A 146 14.33 4.53 4.22
C ALA A 146 14.81 5.33 3.01
N ASP A 147 14.48 4.87 1.81
CA ASP A 147 14.80 5.52 0.54
C ASP A 147 13.76 6.58 0.16
N ALA A 148 12.53 6.47 0.68
CA ALA A 148 11.40 7.36 0.41
C ALA A 148 10.45 7.46 1.62
N LEU A 149 9.49 8.40 1.56
CA LEU A 149 8.50 8.59 2.62
C LEU A 149 7.07 8.55 2.07
N ALA A 150 6.26 7.62 2.60
CA ALA A 150 4.82 7.60 2.41
C ALA A 150 4.14 8.55 3.40
N VAL A 151 3.41 9.54 2.89
CA VAL A 151 2.52 10.40 3.67
C VAL A 151 1.10 9.87 3.50
N HIS A 152 0.53 9.28 4.53
CA HIS A 152 -0.83 8.74 4.46
C HIS A 152 -1.89 9.79 4.81
N THR A 153 -3.01 9.72 4.11
CA THR A 153 -4.27 10.37 4.48
C THR A 153 -5.27 9.29 4.87
N ASN A 154 -6.01 9.53 5.95
CA ASN A 154 -6.87 8.53 6.59
C ASN A 154 -8.10 9.17 7.27
N PRO A 155 -8.85 10.08 6.60
CA PRO A 155 -9.87 10.87 7.26
C PRO A 155 -10.99 10.05 7.87
N LEU A 156 -11.42 8.98 7.19
CA LEU A 156 -12.46 8.12 7.73
C LEU A 156 -11.98 7.29 8.93
N GLN A 157 -10.71 6.87 8.92
CA GLN A 157 -10.11 6.17 10.06
C GLN A 157 -10.08 7.08 11.29
N GLU A 158 -9.53 8.30 11.16
CA GLU A 158 -9.42 9.24 12.29
C GLU A 158 -10.80 9.67 12.81
N ALA A 159 -11.82 9.76 11.96
CA ALA A 159 -13.18 10.09 12.38
C ALA A 159 -13.86 8.97 13.22
N VAL A 160 -13.52 7.71 12.98
CA VAL A 160 -14.07 6.56 13.73
C VAL A 160 -13.25 6.28 14.99
N GLN A 161 -11.93 6.44 14.90
CA GLN A 161 -10.97 6.23 15.98
C GLN A 161 -11.30 7.14 17.18
N PRO A 162 -11.26 6.63 18.43
CA PRO A 162 -11.26 7.49 19.61
C PRO A 162 -10.07 8.46 19.59
N ASP A 163 -10.32 9.73 19.88
CA ASP A 163 -9.29 10.78 19.92
C ASP A 163 -8.47 10.89 18.62
N GLY A 164 -9.09 10.62 17.47
CA GLY A 164 -8.47 10.77 16.17
C GLY A 164 -8.20 12.22 15.76
N ASP A 165 -7.15 12.41 14.96
CA ASP A 165 -6.78 13.72 14.43
C ASP A 165 -7.72 14.07 13.26
N THR A 166 -8.79 14.83 13.55
CA THR A 166 -9.90 15.09 12.59
C THR A 166 -9.82 16.44 11.87
N ASP A 167 -8.88 17.32 12.22
CA ASP A 167 -8.67 18.57 11.49
C ASP A 167 -7.77 18.37 10.26
N PHE A 168 -8.43 18.30 9.11
CA PHE A 168 -7.83 18.09 7.81
C PHE A 168 -7.73 19.39 6.99
N THR A 169 -7.97 20.55 7.60
CA THR A 169 -7.92 21.87 6.96
C THR A 169 -6.52 22.16 6.44
N GLY A 170 -6.39 22.66 5.21
CA GLY A 170 -5.09 23.07 4.64
C GLY A 170 -4.10 21.94 4.30
N GLN A 171 -4.50 20.66 4.37
CA GLN A 171 -3.61 19.52 4.14
C GLN A 171 -2.84 19.54 2.81
N VAL A 172 -3.49 19.96 1.71
CA VAL A 172 -2.83 20.03 0.40
C VAL A 172 -1.67 21.04 0.42
N HIS A 173 -1.85 22.17 1.10
CA HIS A 173 -0.79 23.16 1.27
C HIS A 173 0.37 22.59 2.09
N ARG A 174 0.06 21.94 3.22
CA ARG A 174 1.09 21.32 4.07
C ARG A 174 1.86 20.23 3.35
N LEU A 175 1.18 19.42 2.53
CA LEU A 175 1.81 18.41 1.69
C LEU A 175 2.72 19.08 0.64
N ALA A 176 2.28 20.16 0.01
CA ALA A 176 3.10 20.92 -0.92
C ALA A 176 4.37 21.47 -0.23
N GLU A 177 4.24 22.12 0.92
CA GLU A 177 5.39 22.61 1.70
C GLU A 177 6.37 21.48 2.04
N LEU A 178 5.86 20.34 2.53
CA LEU A 178 6.68 19.18 2.86
C LEU A 178 7.45 18.68 1.65
N THR A 179 6.77 18.46 0.52
CA THR A 179 7.40 17.91 -0.69
C THR A 179 8.45 18.85 -1.30
N HIS A 180 8.43 20.14 -0.97
CA HIS A 180 9.45 21.10 -1.38
C HIS A 180 10.62 21.19 -0.40
N ALA A 181 10.42 20.80 0.86
CA ALA A 181 11.39 20.99 1.93
C ALA A 181 12.30 19.77 2.19
N VAL A 182 11.96 18.61 1.62
CA VAL A 182 12.74 17.36 1.79
C VAL A 182 13.44 16.98 0.48
N GLU A 183 14.56 16.25 0.59
CA GLU A 183 15.41 15.88 -0.54
C GLU A 183 15.18 14.44 -1.04
N PHE A 184 14.33 13.66 -0.36
CA PHE A 184 13.98 12.30 -0.74
C PHE A 184 12.60 12.22 -1.40
N PRO A 185 12.31 11.17 -2.18
CA PRO A 185 11.00 10.94 -2.77
C PRO A 185 9.89 10.86 -1.72
N VAL A 186 8.81 11.61 -1.95
CA VAL A 186 7.59 11.59 -1.12
C VAL A 186 6.43 11.08 -1.95
N LEU A 187 5.63 10.20 -1.35
CA LEU A 187 4.43 9.66 -1.98
C LEU A 187 3.21 9.83 -1.10
N LEU A 188 2.06 10.13 -1.70
CA LEU A 188 0.78 10.23 -1.01
C LEU A 188 0.10 8.86 -1.03
N LYS A 189 -0.46 8.41 0.10
CA LYS A 189 -1.30 7.20 0.13
C LYS A 189 -2.62 7.40 0.86
N GLU A 190 -3.66 6.69 0.44
CA GLU A 190 -4.79 6.38 1.34
C GLU A 190 -4.45 5.13 2.18
N VAL A 191 -5.37 4.70 3.04
CA VAL A 191 -5.23 3.53 3.92
C VAL A 191 -6.23 2.40 3.62
N GLY A 192 -7.25 2.60 2.78
CA GLY A 192 -8.23 1.57 2.39
C GLY A 192 -9.59 2.07 1.88
N HIS A 193 -9.75 3.37 1.61
CA HIS A 193 -10.99 4.01 1.14
C HIS A 193 -10.85 4.73 -0.20
N GLY A 194 -9.63 4.79 -0.76
CA GLY A 194 -9.38 5.28 -2.12
C GLY A 194 -9.09 6.78 -2.26
N ILE A 195 -8.16 7.11 -3.16
CA ILE A 195 -7.96 8.47 -3.67
C ILE A 195 -8.78 8.63 -4.96
N SER A 196 -9.65 9.65 -5.02
CA SER A 196 -10.39 10.00 -6.24
C SER A 196 -9.54 10.81 -7.23
N GLY A 197 -9.98 10.84 -8.49
CA GLY A 197 -9.44 11.78 -9.48
C GLY A 197 -9.58 13.24 -9.03
N ALA A 198 -10.71 13.60 -8.41
CA ALA A 198 -10.93 14.94 -7.89
C ALA A 198 -9.93 15.31 -6.77
N ALA A 199 -9.56 14.36 -5.91
CA ALA A 199 -8.52 14.56 -4.91
C ALA A 199 -7.14 14.67 -5.57
N ALA A 200 -6.83 13.82 -6.53
CA ALA A 200 -5.57 13.84 -7.27
C ALA A 200 -5.35 15.16 -8.03
N ARG A 201 -6.38 15.71 -8.67
CA ARG A 201 -6.33 17.00 -9.38
C ARG A 201 -5.86 18.15 -8.48
N ARG A 202 -6.17 18.09 -7.18
CA ARG A 202 -5.81 19.13 -6.21
C ARG A 202 -4.31 19.10 -5.84
N LEU A 203 -3.56 18.08 -6.24
CA LEU A 203 -2.16 17.87 -5.86
C LEU A 203 -1.16 18.59 -6.76
N GLY A 204 -1.59 19.41 -7.73
CA GLY A 204 -0.69 20.03 -8.72
C GLY A 204 0.46 20.87 -8.15
N GLY A 205 0.34 21.36 -6.92
CA GLY A 205 1.41 22.07 -6.21
C GLY A 205 2.36 21.17 -5.40
N CYS A 206 2.19 19.85 -5.40
CA CYS A 206 3.00 18.91 -4.62
C CYS A 206 4.03 18.22 -5.51
N ARG A 207 5.28 18.10 -5.03
CA ARG A 207 6.35 17.33 -5.70
C ARG A 207 6.31 15.86 -5.28
N LEU A 208 5.19 15.20 -5.60
CA LEU A 208 5.03 13.77 -5.31
C LEU A 208 5.79 12.92 -6.32
N ALA A 209 6.45 11.87 -5.82
CA ALA A 209 7.13 10.87 -6.63
C ALA A 209 6.21 9.70 -7.02
N ALA A 210 5.15 9.46 -6.25
CA ALA A 210 4.11 8.47 -6.55
C ALA A 210 2.82 8.74 -5.76
N ILE A 211 1.74 8.06 -6.16
CA ILE A 211 0.48 7.99 -5.42
C ILE A 211 0.08 6.53 -5.22
N ASP A 212 -0.19 6.13 -3.98
CA ASP A 212 -0.82 4.84 -3.67
C ASP A 212 -2.31 5.03 -3.42
N VAL A 213 -3.12 4.48 -4.33
CA VAL A 213 -4.57 4.71 -4.31
C VAL A 213 -5.25 4.10 -3.08
N ALA A 214 -4.72 2.99 -2.55
CA ALA A 214 -5.26 2.25 -1.40
C ALA A 214 -6.80 2.23 -1.35
N GLY A 215 -7.40 1.65 -2.39
CA GLY A 215 -8.84 1.66 -2.62
C GLY A 215 -9.64 0.73 -1.71
N ALA A 216 -10.97 0.88 -1.80
CA ALA A 216 -11.95 0.02 -1.14
C ALA A 216 -12.01 -1.38 -1.76
N GLY A 217 -12.52 -2.35 -0.98
CA GLY A 217 -12.64 -3.76 -1.36
C GLY A 217 -11.60 -4.68 -0.70
N GLY A 218 -10.66 -4.12 0.05
CA GLY A 218 -9.69 -4.86 0.87
C GLY A 218 -9.97 -4.75 2.37
N THR A 219 -8.97 -4.31 3.12
CA THR A 219 -9.13 -3.94 4.53
C THR A 219 -9.92 -2.63 4.61
N SER A 220 -10.98 -2.58 5.41
CA SER A 220 -11.67 -1.33 5.75
C SER A 220 -11.16 -0.85 7.11
N TRP A 221 -10.43 0.26 7.14
CA TRP A 221 -9.97 0.81 8.42
C TRP A 221 -11.12 1.34 9.27
N ALA A 222 -12.22 1.79 8.67
CA ALA A 222 -13.44 2.07 9.39
C ALA A 222 -13.98 0.85 10.15
N ARG A 223 -13.90 -0.36 9.57
CA ARG A 223 -14.25 -1.61 10.27
C ARG A 223 -13.25 -1.96 11.36
N VAL A 224 -11.95 -1.85 11.08
CA VAL A 224 -10.89 -2.07 12.07
C VAL A 224 -11.14 -1.19 13.31
N GLU A 225 -11.33 0.11 13.13
CA GLU A 225 -11.54 1.04 14.24
C GLU A 225 -12.84 0.74 15.01
N GLN A 226 -13.91 0.31 14.34
CA GLN A 226 -15.14 -0.13 15.01
C GLN A 226 -14.91 -1.38 15.88
N PHE A 227 -14.18 -2.39 15.39
CA PHE A 227 -13.82 -3.57 16.19
C PHE A 227 -12.88 -3.24 17.36
N VAL A 228 -11.93 -2.33 17.13
CA VAL A 228 -11.00 -1.86 18.16
C VAL A 228 -11.76 -1.12 19.26
N ARG A 229 -12.72 -0.27 18.89
CA ARG A 229 -13.45 0.61 19.81
C ARG A 229 -14.65 -0.06 20.49
N PHE A 230 -15.44 -0.82 19.74
CA PHE A 230 -16.74 -1.34 20.19
C PHE A 230 -16.78 -2.87 20.27
N GLY A 231 -15.77 -3.58 19.75
CA GLY A 231 -15.79 -5.04 19.64
C GLY A 231 -16.76 -5.59 18.58
N ALA A 232 -17.44 -4.71 17.84
CA ALA A 232 -18.39 -5.06 16.78
C ALA A 232 -18.55 -3.91 15.78
N ILE A 233 -19.13 -4.20 14.62
CA ILE A 233 -19.54 -3.17 13.65
C ILE A 233 -20.84 -2.53 14.12
N THR A 234 -20.80 -1.24 14.43
CA THR A 234 -21.94 -0.44 14.90
C THR A 234 -22.51 0.47 13.81
N SER A 235 -21.71 0.79 12.79
CA SER A 235 -22.05 1.64 11.64
C SER A 235 -21.63 0.94 10.34
N PRO A 236 -22.41 -0.02 9.83
CA PRO A 236 -22.03 -0.86 8.70
C PRO A 236 -21.87 -0.08 7.40
N GLU A 237 -22.79 0.84 7.08
CA GLU A 237 -22.71 1.64 5.84
C GLU A 237 -21.45 2.51 5.80
N LEU A 238 -21.11 3.14 6.94
CA LEU A 238 -19.88 3.91 7.08
C LEU A 238 -18.64 3.04 6.90
N ALA A 239 -18.69 1.79 7.37
CA ALA A 239 -17.61 0.81 7.22
C ALA A 239 -17.42 0.33 5.77
N GLU A 240 -18.41 0.54 4.90
CA GLU A 240 -18.42 0.14 3.51
C GLU A 240 -18.22 1.33 2.55
N TRP A 241 -17.95 2.52 3.08
CA TRP A 241 -17.76 3.74 2.30
C TRP A 241 -16.33 3.86 1.74
N GLY A 242 -16.22 3.94 0.42
CA GLY A 242 -14.95 4.18 -0.26
C GLY A 242 -15.01 3.97 -1.78
N ILE A 243 -13.92 4.35 -2.45
CA ILE A 243 -13.74 4.25 -3.90
C ILE A 243 -13.05 2.91 -4.20
N PRO A 244 -13.69 2.01 -4.97
CA PRO A 244 -13.08 0.73 -5.36
C PRO A 244 -11.70 0.93 -5.98
N THR A 245 -10.75 0.04 -5.67
CA THR A 245 -9.36 0.12 -6.18
C THR A 245 -9.25 0.30 -7.69
N ALA A 246 -10.05 -0.42 -8.48
CA ALA A 246 -10.05 -0.29 -9.94
C ALA A 246 -10.51 1.10 -10.40
N GLU A 247 -11.51 1.67 -9.73
CA GLU A 247 -12.05 3.00 -10.02
C GLU A 247 -11.03 4.09 -9.65
N ALA A 248 -10.44 3.99 -8.46
CA ALA A 248 -9.40 4.91 -8.01
C ALA A 248 -8.18 4.91 -8.94
N LEU A 249 -7.73 3.75 -9.42
CA LEU A 249 -6.63 3.66 -10.40
C LEU A 249 -6.97 4.41 -11.69
N VAL A 250 -8.15 4.14 -12.27
CA VAL A 250 -8.56 4.78 -13.53
C VAL A 250 -8.71 6.29 -13.37
N GLU A 251 -9.38 6.74 -12.31
CA GLU A 251 -9.59 8.17 -12.08
C GLU A 251 -8.28 8.92 -11.85
N VAL A 252 -7.39 8.41 -10.98
CA VAL A 252 -6.11 9.06 -10.69
C VAL A 252 -5.20 9.03 -11.91
N HIS A 253 -5.18 7.94 -12.66
CA HIS A 253 -4.38 7.85 -13.89
C HIS A 253 -4.87 8.82 -14.97
N ALA A 254 -6.17 9.01 -15.11
CA ALA A 254 -6.74 9.97 -16.06
C ALA A 254 -6.35 11.43 -15.74
N GLU A 255 -6.30 11.78 -14.45
CA GLU A 255 -5.93 13.12 -14.00
C GLU A 255 -4.41 13.37 -14.02
N LEU A 256 -3.62 12.33 -13.73
CA LEU A 256 -2.17 12.40 -13.60
C LEU A 256 -1.48 11.26 -14.40
N PRO A 257 -1.53 11.28 -15.75
CA PRO A 257 -1.11 10.15 -16.59
C PRO A 257 0.37 9.78 -16.48
N HIS A 258 1.22 10.72 -16.03
CA HIS A 258 2.66 10.50 -15.87
C HIS A 258 3.07 10.22 -14.42
N MET A 259 2.15 10.32 -13.46
CA MET A 259 2.44 10.03 -12.05
C MET A 259 2.56 8.51 -11.85
N PRO A 260 3.67 8.00 -11.28
CA PRO A 260 3.73 6.61 -10.89
C PRO A 260 2.64 6.27 -9.87
N LEU A 261 1.86 5.22 -10.15
CA LEU A 261 0.79 4.77 -9.27
C LEU A 261 1.14 3.46 -8.59
N ILE A 262 0.74 3.33 -7.34
CA ILE A 262 0.77 2.07 -6.60
C ILE A 262 -0.68 1.57 -6.52
N GLY A 263 -0.94 0.40 -7.09
CA GLY A 263 -2.23 -0.27 -6.99
C GLY A 263 -2.32 -1.04 -5.68
N SER A 264 -3.01 -0.51 -4.68
CA SER A 264 -3.25 -1.21 -3.41
C SER A 264 -4.70 -1.06 -2.96
N GLY A 265 -5.06 -1.81 -1.93
CA GLY A 265 -6.45 -2.00 -1.51
C GLY A 265 -7.04 -3.25 -2.17
N GLY A 266 -7.14 -4.33 -1.41
CA GLY A 266 -7.83 -5.54 -1.86
C GLY A 266 -7.12 -6.38 -2.95
N ILE A 267 -5.84 -6.12 -3.25
CA ILE A 267 -5.04 -7.01 -4.09
C ILE A 267 -4.79 -8.33 -3.34
N ARG A 268 -5.16 -9.47 -3.94
CA ARG A 268 -5.05 -10.80 -3.31
C ARG A 268 -4.31 -11.82 -4.16
N THR A 269 -4.35 -11.65 -5.48
CA THR A 269 -3.86 -12.65 -6.45
C THR A 269 -2.92 -12.02 -7.48
N GLY A 270 -2.13 -12.84 -8.16
CA GLY A 270 -1.35 -12.39 -9.30
C GLY A 270 -2.22 -11.86 -10.45
N MET A 271 -3.45 -12.37 -10.58
CA MET A 271 -4.46 -11.85 -11.50
C MET A 271 -4.95 -10.44 -11.13
N ASP A 272 -5.17 -10.16 -9.84
CA ASP A 272 -5.50 -8.81 -9.38
C ASP A 272 -4.37 -7.84 -9.68
N ALA A 273 -3.12 -8.27 -9.46
CA ALA A 273 -1.94 -7.48 -9.77
C ALA A 273 -1.84 -7.17 -11.26
N ALA A 274 -2.05 -8.19 -12.11
CA ALA A 274 -2.03 -8.02 -13.55
C ALA A 274 -3.04 -6.97 -14.02
N LYS A 275 -4.27 -7.02 -13.48
CA LYS A 275 -5.32 -6.05 -13.79
C LYS A 275 -4.99 -4.67 -13.26
N ALA A 276 -4.50 -4.54 -12.02
CA ALA A 276 -4.14 -3.25 -11.45
C ALA A 276 -3.02 -2.55 -12.25
N ILE A 277 -2.02 -3.31 -12.71
CA ILE A 277 -0.95 -2.80 -13.57
C ILE A 277 -1.50 -2.38 -14.94
N ALA A 278 -2.38 -3.19 -15.55
CA ALA A 278 -3.05 -2.84 -16.79
C ALA A 278 -3.95 -1.58 -16.67
N LEU A 279 -4.47 -1.29 -15.48
CA LEU A 279 -5.22 -0.06 -15.18
C LEU A 279 -4.34 1.17 -14.91
N GLY A 280 -3.02 1.04 -15.01
CA GLY A 280 -2.08 2.17 -14.92
C GLY A 280 -1.14 2.12 -13.71
N ALA A 281 -1.25 1.13 -12.82
CA ALA A 281 -0.29 0.97 -11.73
C ALA A 281 1.12 0.67 -12.25
N SER A 282 2.13 1.31 -11.65
CA SER A 282 3.55 1.00 -11.88
C SER A 282 3.97 -0.23 -11.07
N VAL A 283 3.47 -0.34 -9.84
CA VAL A 283 3.66 -1.47 -8.92
C VAL A 283 2.37 -1.70 -8.13
N VAL A 284 2.24 -2.86 -7.50
CA VAL A 284 1.13 -3.16 -6.58
C VAL A 284 1.62 -3.28 -5.15
N SER A 285 0.73 -3.04 -4.18
CA SER A 285 1.05 -3.26 -2.77
C SER A 285 0.06 -4.16 -2.06
N VAL A 286 0.58 -5.09 -1.27
CA VAL A 286 -0.18 -6.09 -0.50
C VAL A 286 0.16 -5.98 0.98
N ALA A 287 -0.87 -5.89 1.84
CA ALA A 287 -0.69 -5.75 3.29
C ALA A 287 -1.35 -6.90 4.06
N LEU A 288 -2.67 -6.86 4.25
CA LEU A 288 -3.41 -7.79 5.13
C LEU A 288 -3.10 -9.30 4.91
N PRO A 289 -3.04 -9.84 3.67
CA PRO A 289 -2.74 -11.26 3.45
C PRO A 289 -1.35 -11.69 3.98
N LEU A 290 -0.41 -10.75 4.08
CA LEU A 290 0.95 -11.01 4.58
C LEU A 290 1.04 -10.94 6.10
N LEU A 291 0.03 -10.42 6.80
CA LEU A 291 0.09 -10.23 8.24
C LEU A 291 0.20 -11.56 9.00
N ALA A 292 -0.68 -12.53 8.70
CA ALA A 292 -0.65 -13.83 9.36
C ALA A 292 0.63 -14.62 9.06
N PRO A 293 1.12 -14.71 7.81
CA PRO A 293 2.45 -15.27 7.51
C PRO A 293 3.60 -14.56 8.25
N ALA A 294 3.57 -13.22 8.34
CA ALA A 294 4.62 -12.46 8.99
C ALA A 294 4.68 -12.64 10.52
N VAL A 295 3.60 -13.06 11.15
CA VAL A 295 3.62 -13.50 12.56
C VAL A 295 4.39 -14.83 12.72
N GLN A 296 4.39 -15.67 11.68
CA GLN A 296 5.00 -17.00 11.72
C GLN A 296 6.51 -16.95 11.43
N SER A 297 6.90 -16.55 10.22
CA SER A 297 8.31 -16.56 9.79
C SER A 297 8.52 -15.79 8.48
N PRO A 298 9.79 -15.44 8.13
CA PRO A 298 10.11 -14.95 6.78
C PRO A 298 9.70 -15.95 5.69
N GLN A 299 9.93 -17.25 5.91
CA GLN A 299 9.62 -18.30 4.92
C GLN A 299 8.12 -18.40 4.61
N ALA A 300 7.26 -18.17 5.60
CA ALA A 300 5.82 -18.13 5.36
C ALA A 300 5.41 -16.94 4.48
N VAL A 301 6.05 -15.78 4.67
CA VAL A 301 5.85 -14.60 3.82
C VAL A 301 6.36 -14.86 2.40
N ILE A 302 7.55 -15.45 2.28
CA ILE A 302 8.17 -15.81 1.00
C ILE A 302 7.24 -16.75 0.21
N ALA A 303 6.79 -17.84 0.82
CA ALA A 303 5.92 -18.81 0.16
C ALA A 303 4.61 -18.19 -0.37
N TRP A 304 4.01 -17.26 0.38
CA TRP A 304 2.82 -16.56 -0.08
C TRP A 304 3.13 -15.67 -1.30
N ILE A 305 4.23 -14.93 -1.25
CA ILE A 305 4.60 -14.01 -2.34
C ILE A 305 5.05 -14.77 -3.58
N GLU A 306 5.79 -15.87 -3.44
CA GLU A 306 6.18 -16.72 -4.58
C GLU A 306 4.95 -17.23 -5.33
N GLN A 307 3.95 -17.75 -4.61
CA GLN A 307 2.68 -18.17 -5.23
C GLN A 307 2.00 -17.01 -5.98
N PHE A 308 1.98 -15.83 -5.38
CA PHE A 308 1.43 -14.62 -6.00
C PHE A 308 2.20 -14.21 -7.27
N LEU A 309 3.54 -14.29 -7.25
CA LEU A 309 4.40 -13.96 -8.38
C LEU A 309 4.29 -14.99 -9.51
N ASP A 310 4.14 -16.27 -9.19
CA ASP A 310 3.92 -17.33 -10.17
C ASP A 310 2.59 -17.13 -10.89
N GLU A 311 1.53 -16.81 -10.16
CA GLU A 311 0.24 -16.47 -10.75
C GLU A 311 0.34 -15.24 -11.67
N LEU A 312 1.04 -14.18 -11.26
CA LEU A 312 1.27 -12.99 -12.09
C LEU A 312 2.03 -13.35 -13.38
N ARG A 313 3.07 -14.18 -13.27
CA ARG A 313 3.87 -14.65 -14.40
C ARG A 313 3.04 -15.44 -15.40
N ILE A 314 2.20 -16.36 -14.90
CA ILE A 314 1.27 -17.14 -15.72
C ILE A 314 0.24 -16.22 -16.38
N ALA A 315 -0.33 -15.27 -15.64
CA ALA A 315 -1.31 -14.32 -16.16
C ALA A 315 -0.73 -13.50 -17.33
N MET A 316 0.49 -12.99 -17.19
CA MET A 316 1.20 -12.26 -18.25
C MET A 316 1.45 -13.15 -19.48
N HIS A 317 1.96 -14.36 -19.28
CA HIS A 317 2.19 -15.32 -20.38
C HIS A 317 0.89 -15.64 -21.14
N CYS A 318 -0.18 -15.96 -20.43
CA CYS A 318 -1.48 -16.26 -21.03
C CYS A 318 -2.19 -15.03 -21.62
N ALA A 319 -1.71 -13.82 -21.34
CA ALA A 319 -2.14 -12.59 -22.00
C ALA A 319 -1.21 -12.16 -23.14
N ASP A 320 -0.25 -13.03 -23.52
CA ASP A 320 0.80 -12.80 -24.51
C ASP A 320 1.67 -11.56 -24.24
N VAL A 321 2.07 -11.40 -22.98
CA VAL A 321 2.94 -10.32 -22.52
C VAL A 321 4.09 -10.87 -21.70
N ASN A 322 5.29 -10.36 -21.96
CA ASN A 322 6.53 -10.83 -21.34
C ASN A 322 7.22 -9.81 -20.42
N THR A 323 6.68 -8.60 -20.28
CA THR A 323 7.27 -7.53 -19.44
C THR A 323 6.19 -6.73 -18.73
N VAL A 324 6.50 -6.19 -17.55
CA VAL A 324 5.59 -5.30 -16.79
C VAL A 324 5.17 -4.08 -17.64
N ALA A 325 6.09 -3.51 -18.41
CA ALA A 325 5.79 -2.41 -19.33
C ALA A 325 4.83 -2.81 -20.45
N GLY A 326 4.90 -4.05 -20.95
CA GLY A 326 3.92 -4.61 -21.88
C GLY A 326 2.54 -4.76 -21.23
N LEU A 327 2.48 -5.18 -19.98
CA LEU A 327 1.23 -5.42 -19.25
C LEU A 327 0.43 -4.12 -19.05
N ARG A 328 1.12 -3.00 -18.80
CA ARG A 328 0.52 -1.65 -18.71
C ARG A 328 -0.14 -1.17 -20.01
N ARG A 329 0.15 -1.82 -21.14
CA ARG A 329 -0.44 -1.51 -22.46
C ARG A 329 -1.64 -2.40 -22.80
N ILE A 330 -1.93 -3.42 -21.98
CA ILE A 330 -3.08 -4.28 -22.20
C ILE A 330 -4.36 -3.51 -21.89
N SER A 331 -5.33 -3.60 -22.80
CA SER A 331 -6.70 -3.18 -22.52
C SER A 331 -7.49 -4.32 -21.86
N LEU A 332 -7.98 -4.07 -20.65
CA LEU A 332 -8.88 -5.02 -19.96
C LEU A 332 -10.26 -5.02 -20.62
N ARG A 333 -10.93 -6.17 -20.59
CA ARG A 333 -12.29 -6.32 -21.09
C ARG A 333 -13.28 -6.22 -19.93
N PRO A 334 -14.41 -5.51 -20.05
CA PRO A 334 -15.49 -5.64 -19.09
C PRO A 334 -15.95 -7.09 -19.04
N ARG A 335 -16.01 -7.68 -17.85
CA ARG A 335 -16.58 -9.00 -17.64
C ARG A 335 -18.08 -8.90 -17.88
N SER A 336 -18.58 -9.65 -18.85
CA SER A 336 -20.01 -9.74 -19.12
C SER A 336 -20.73 -10.27 -17.88
N SER A 337 -21.74 -9.54 -17.39
CA SER A 337 -22.62 -10.04 -16.33
C SER A 337 -23.24 -11.37 -16.78
N PRO A 338 -23.32 -12.39 -15.90
CA PRO A 338 -24.13 -13.56 -16.21
C PRO A 338 -25.55 -13.07 -16.52
N ARG A 339 -26.04 -13.46 -17.70
CA ARG A 339 -27.45 -13.23 -18.08
C ARG A 339 -28.36 -14.08 -17.22
#